data_AF-A0A1M5ME47-F1
#
_entry.id   AF-A0A1M5ME47-F1
#
_cell.length_a   1.000
_cell.length_b   1.000
_cell.length_c   1.000
_cell.angle_alpha   90.00
_cell.angle_beta   90.00
_cell.angle_gamma   90.00
#
_symmetry.space_group_name_H-M   'P 1'
#
loop_
_entity.id
_entity.type
_entity.pdbx_description
1 polymer ?
#
loop_
_entity_poly.entity_id
_entity_poly.type
_entity_poly.pdbx_seq_one_letter_code
_entity_poly.pdbx_strand_id
1 'polypeptide(L)'
;MVIKEMGQMIILSASVALIFGTKSILLLLKFGAEKARMFLILGYVIPGALIIFMMGKLNELGVVLTEKMLNQTLMMLPVVVIIWLTLGYSFSVVIMNKKQY
;
A
#
# COMPACT_ATOMS: atom_id res chain seq x y z
N MET A 1 16.10 15.96 15.65
CA MET A 1 15.45 16.21 14.34
C MET A 1 15.69 15.04 13.40
N VAL A 2 16.96 14.74 13.08
CA VAL A 2 17.38 13.62 12.18
C VAL A 2 16.78 12.25 12.52
N ILE A 3 16.76 11.84 13.80
CA ILE A 3 16.27 10.50 14.19
C ILE A 3 14.76 10.31 13.92
N LYS A 4 13.97 11.39 14.09
CA LYS A 4 12.51 11.35 13.87
C LYS A 4 12.20 11.17 12.38
N GLU A 5 12.86 11.96 11.53
CA GLU A 5 12.70 11.90 10.08
C GLU A 5 13.14 10.55 9.52
N MET A 6 14.26 10.01 10.03
CA MET A 6 14.75 8.68 9.64
C MET A 6 13.75 7.58 10.02
N GLY A 7 13.17 7.65 11.22
CA GLY A 7 12.11 6.73 11.66
C GLY A 7 10.88 6.79 10.76
N GLN A 8 10.46 7.99 10.34
CA GLN A 8 9.32 8.17 9.43
C GLN A 8 9.58 7.59 8.04
N MET A 9 10.79 7.77 7.51
CA MET A 9 11.17 7.17 6.22
C MET A 9 11.19 5.64 6.29
N ILE A 10 11.67 5.05 7.39
CA ILE A 10 11.62 3.60 7.61
C ILE A 10 10.18 3.11 7.66
N ILE A 11 9.31 3.78 8.42
CA ILE A 11 7.88 3.43 8.49
C ILE A 11 7.23 3.49 7.11
N LEU A 12 7.46 4.57 6.36
CA LEU A 12 6.88 4.75 5.04
C LEU A 12 7.35 3.67 4.06
N SER A 13 8.67 3.48 3.96
CA SER A 13 9.27 2.51 3.04
C SER A 13 8.87 1.07 3.37
N ALA A 14 8.87 0.69 4.65
CA ALA A 14 8.39 -0.62 5.09
C ALA A 14 6.89 -0.82 4.79
N SER A 15 6.07 0.20 5.03
CA SER A 15 4.63 0.16 4.75
C SER A 15 4.35 -0.07 3.26
N VAL A 16 5.04 0.68 2.39
CA VAL A 16 4.96 0.52 0.93
C VAL A 16 5.39 -0.89 0.52
N ALA A 17 6.54 -1.36 1.01
CA ALA A 17 7.05 -2.69 0.70
C ALA A 17 6.05 -3.80 1.10
N LEU A 18 5.44 -3.70 2.27
CA LEU A 18 4.49 -4.69 2.78
C LEU A 18 3.17 -4.69 2.02
N ILE A 19 2.62 -3.51 1.70
CA ILE A 19 1.35 -3.36 0.97
C ILE A 19 1.44 -3.95 -0.44
N PHE A 20 2.55 -3.69 -1.14
CA PHE A 20 2.74 -4.15 -2.52
C PHE A 20 3.35 -5.54 -2.62
N GLY A 21 4.30 -5.87 -1.74
CA GLY A 21 5.01 -7.14 -1.75
C GLY A 21 4.10 -8.33 -1.47
N THR A 22 3.14 -8.21 -0.54
CA THR A 22 2.30 -9.35 -0.14
C THR A 22 1.41 -9.91 -1.24
N LYS A 23 1.01 -9.10 -2.23
CA LYS A 23 0.15 -9.58 -3.32
C LYS A 23 0.91 -10.25 -4.47
N SER A 24 2.23 -10.05 -4.55
CA SER A 24 3.07 -10.55 -5.64
C SER A 24 3.05 -12.09 -5.75
N ILE A 25 3.12 -12.78 -4.62
CA ILE A 25 3.22 -14.25 -4.55
C ILE A 25 1.92 -14.91 -5.04
N LEU A 26 0.75 -14.41 -4.62
CA LEU A 26 -0.53 -14.98 -5.07
C LEU A 26 -0.84 -14.71 -6.52
N LEU A 27 -0.52 -13.50 -6.99
CA LEU A 27 -0.72 -13.17 -8.39
C LEU A 27 0.11 -14.11 -9.27
N LEU A 28 1.35 -14.41 -8.85
CA LEU A 28 2.24 -15.33 -9.55
C LEU A 28 1.73 -16.77 -9.54
N LEU A 29 1.29 -17.28 -8.37
CA LEU A 29 0.74 -18.65 -8.26
C LEU A 29 -0.62 -18.81 -8.95
N LYS A 30 -1.44 -17.75 -9.02
CA LYS A 30 -2.77 -17.83 -9.62
C LYS A 30 -2.76 -17.63 -11.12
N PHE A 31 -2.05 -16.62 -11.61
CA PHE A 31 -2.15 -16.14 -12.99
C PHE A 31 -0.88 -16.38 -13.83
N GLY A 32 0.19 -16.92 -13.24
CA GLY A 32 1.48 -17.10 -13.89
C GLY A 32 2.31 -15.81 -13.92
N ALA A 33 3.59 -15.94 -14.28
CA ALA A 33 4.58 -14.87 -14.13
C ALA A 33 4.24 -13.59 -14.92
N GLU A 34 3.72 -13.72 -16.14
CA GLU A 34 3.50 -12.59 -17.04
C GLU A 34 2.31 -11.73 -16.62
N LYS A 35 1.16 -12.37 -16.31
CA LYS A 35 -0.01 -11.66 -15.79
C LYS A 35 0.23 -11.08 -14.40
N ALA A 36 1.00 -11.78 -13.55
CA ALA A 36 1.36 -11.26 -12.23
C ALA A 36 2.16 -9.96 -12.30
N ARG A 37 3.10 -9.86 -13.25
CA ARG A 37 3.86 -8.63 -13.48
C ARG A 37 2.95 -7.46 -13.88
N MET A 38 1.98 -7.67 -14.77
CA MET A 38 1.01 -6.62 -15.14
C MET A 38 0.16 -6.17 -13.94
N PHE A 39 -0.31 -7.11 -13.12
CA PHE A 39 -1.06 -6.78 -11.91
C PHE A 39 -0.22 -6.05 -10.86
N LEU A 40 1.09 -6.35 -10.76
CA LEU A 40 1.99 -5.60 -9.89
C LEU A 40 2.18 -4.17 -10.38
N ILE A 41 2.39 -3.96 -11.69
CA ILE A 41 2.48 -2.61 -12.28
C ILE A 41 1.21 -1.82 -11.98
N LEU A 42 0.03 -2.37 -12.24
CA LEU A 42 -1.26 -1.75 -11.89
C LEU A 42 -1.37 -1.50 -10.38
N GLY A 43 -0.87 -2.44 -9.58
CA GLY A 43 -0.77 -2.33 -8.14
C GLY A 43 -0.04 -1.07 -7.70
N TYR A 44 1.08 -0.71 -8.34
CA TYR A 44 1.81 0.52 -8.02
C TYR A 44 1.21 1.79 -8.64
N VAL A 45 0.68 1.70 -9.85
CA VAL A 45 0.15 2.86 -10.60
C VAL A 45 -1.13 3.40 -9.96
N ILE A 46 -2.05 2.53 -9.54
CA ILE A 46 -3.37 2.94 -9.01
C ILE A 46 -3.24 3.79 -7.73
N PRO A 47 -2.45 3.40 -6.71
CA PRO A 47 -2.26 4.21 -5.50
C PRO A 47 -1.51 5.51 -5.79
N GLY A 48 -0.54 5.51 -6.70
CA GLY A 48 0.14 6.73 -7.14
C GLY A 48 -0.84 7.74 -7.75
N ALA A 49 -1.69 7.28 -8.67
CA ALA A 49 -2.72 8.11 -9.28
C ALA A 49 -3.76 8.61 -8.25
N LEU A 50 -4.16 7.76 -7.29
CA LEU A 50 -5.06 8.12 -6.20
C LEU A 50 -4.46 9.23 -5.32
N ILE A 51 -3.18 9.12 -4.94
CA ILE A 51 -2.50 10.15 -4.14
C ILE A 51 -2.48 11.48 -4.90
N ILE A 52 -2.10 11.46 -6.18
CA ILE A 52 -2.08 12.68 -7.01
C ILE A 52 -3.48 13.29 -7.10
N PHE A 53 -4.50 12.47 -7.34
CA PHE A 53 -5.88 12.92 -7.42
C PHE A 53 -6.37 13.53 -6.10
N MET A 54 -6.12 12.86 -4.97
CA MET A 54 -6.47 13.37 -3.64
C MET A 54 -5.77 14.69 -3.35
N MET A 55 -4.46 14.78 -3.61
CA MET A 55 -3.69 16.02 -3.43
C MET A 55 -4.25 17.17 -4.28
N GLY A 56 -4.61 16.89 -5.53
CA GLY A 56 -5.28 17.87 -6.41
C GLY A 56 -6.59 18.37 -5.82
N LYS A 57 -7.43 17.46 -5.30
CA LYS A 57 -8.71 17.81 -4.68
C LYS A 57 -8.55 18.58 -3.36
N LEU A 58 -7.58 18.21 -2.52
CA LEU A 58 -7.28 18.98 -1.31
C LEU A 58 -6.86 20.41 -1.64
N ASN A 59 -6.07 20.59 -2.70
CA ASN A 59 -5.62 21.90 -3.14
C ASN A 59 -6.78 22.75 -3.70
N GLU A 60 -7.69 22.15 -4.49
CA GLU A 60 -8.91 22.81 -4.96
C GLU A 60 -9.82 23.27 -3.80
N LEU A 61 -9.85 22.52 -2.69
CA LEU A 61 -10.61 22.83 -1.49
C LEU A 61 -9.91 23.85 -0.56
N GLY A 62 -8.73 24.34 -0.93
CA GLY A 62 -7.93 25.27 -0.12
C GLY A 62 -7.35 24.63 1.15
N VAL A 63 -7.31 23.29 1.24
CA VAL A 63 -6.76 22.59 2.40
C VAL A 63 -5.24 22.55 2.31
N VAL A 64 -4.58 23.31 3.18
CA VAL A 64 -3.12 23.28 3.31
C VAL A 64 -2.73 22.09 4.19
N LEU A 65 -2.01 21.13 3.61
CA LEU A 65 -1.43 20.02 4.37
C LEU A 65 -0.35 20.55 5.31
N THR A 66 -0.66 20.59 6.59
CA THR A 66 0.29 20.98 7.63
C THR A 66 1.22 19.81 7.97
N GLU A 67 2.43 20.12 8.42
CA GLU A 67 3.40 19.11 8.88
C GLU A 67 2.82 18.25 10.02
N LYS A 68 1.98 18.84 10.87
CA LYS A 68 1.28 18.13 11.95
C LYS A 68 0.33 17.07 11.41
N MET A 69 -0.46 17.40 10.38
CA MET A 69 -1.38 16.45 9.74
C MET A 69 -0.61 15.32 9.07
N LEU A 70 0.45 15.63 8.32
CA LEU A 70 1.31 14.63 7.67
C LEU A 70 1.92 13.67 8.70
N ASN A 71 2.46 14.21 9.79
CA ASN A 71 3.05 13.43 10.88
C ASN A 71 2.04 12.48 11.53
N GLN A 72 0.80 12.95 11.77
CA GLN A 72 -0.27 12.10 12.33
C GLN A 72 -0.66 10.98 11.37
N THR A 73 -0.80 11.28 10.07
CA THR A 73 -1.12 10.27 9.05
C THR A 73 -0.02 9.20 8.95
N LEU A 74 1.25 9.60 8.95
CA LEU A 74 2.40 8.68 8.93
C LEU A 74 2.43 7.75 10.16
N MET A 75 2.05 8.25 11.34
CA MET A 75 1.99 7.44 12.55
C MET A 75 0.87 6.40 12.52
N MET A 76 -0.23 6.66 11.81
CA MET A 76 -1.32 5.68 11.63
C MET A 76 -1.03 4.65 10.54
N LEU A 77 -0.05 4.91 9.68
CA LEU A 77 0.28 4.05 8.53
C LEU A 77 0.53 2.57 8.91
N PRO A 78 1.27 2.24 10.00
CA PRO A 78 1.46 0.86 10.42
C PRO A 78 0.16 0.12 10.72
N VAL A 79 -0.84 0.79 11.31
CA VAL A 79 -2.15 0.18 11.61
C VAL A 79 -2.88 -0.17 10.32
N VAL A 80 -2.86 0.75 9.34
CA VAL A 80 -3.44 0.52 8.01
C VAL A 80 -2.76 -0.65 7.31
N VAL A 81 -1.44 -0.75 7.41
CA VAL A 81 -0.66 -1.85 6.84
C VAL A 81 -1.06 -3.18 7.46
N ILE A 82 -1.18 -3.26 8.79
CA ILE A 82 -1.59 -4.50 9.46
C ILE A 82 -2.96 -4.96 8.97
N ILE A 83 -3.94 -4.06 8.90
CA ILE A 83 -5.28 -4.37 8.38
C ILE A 83 -5.20 -4.87 6.94
N TRP A 84 -4.41 -4.22 6.09
CA TRP A 84 -4.21 -4.63 4.69
C TRP A 84 -3.58 -6.02 4.57
N LEU A 85 -2.59 -6.33 5.41
CA LEU A 85 -1.94 -7.62 5.46
C LEU A 85 -2.91 -8.72 5.90
N THR A 86 -3.72 -8.46 6.91
CA THR A 86 -4.75 -9.41 7.38
C THR A 86 -5.77 -9.69 6.29
N LEU A 87 -6.33 -8.64 5.66
CA LEU A 87 -7.26 -8.78 4.55
C LEU A 87 -6.61 -9.53 3.38
N GLY A 88 -5.39 -9.15 3.02
CA GLY A 88 -4.58 -9.79 2.00
C GLY A 88 -4.47 -11.29 2.26
N TYR A 89 -4.01 -11.68 3.45
CA TYR A 89 -3.89 -13.06 3.88
C TYR A 89 -5.23 -13.82 3.83
N SER A 90 -6.32 -13.25 4.32
CA SER A 90 -7.64 -13.88 4.25
C SER A 90 -8.08 -14.14 2.79
N PHE A 91 -7.89 -13.17 1.90
CA PHE A 91 -8.17 -13.38 0.47
C PHE A 91 -7.29 -14.46 -0.13
N SER A 92 -6.02 -14.52 0.28
CA SER A 92 -5.08 -15.56 -0.16
C SER A 92 -5.57 -16.95 0.15
N VAL A 93 -5.95 -17.17 1.41
CA VAL A 93 -6.44 -18.46 1.91
C VAL A 93 -7.72 -18.86 1.17
N VAL A 94 -8.67 -17.93 1.00
CA VAL A 94 -9.91 -18.21 0.26
C VAL A 94 -9.63 -18.57 -1.20
N ILE A 95 -8.71 -17.86 -1.85
CA ILE A 95 -8.34 -18.13 -3.25
C ILE A 95 -7.64 -19.47 -3.41
N MET A 96 -6.72 -19.80 -2.49
CA MET A 96 -5.99 -21.08 -2.52
C MET A 96 -6.90 -22.25 -2.19
N ASN A 97 -7.77 -22.14 -1.18
CA ASN A 97 -8.73 -23.21 -0.83
C ASN A 97 -9.76 -23.48 -1.94
N LYS A 98 -10.05 -22.49 -2.80
CA LYS A 98 -10.92 -22.69 -3.98
C LYS A 98 -10.20 -23.33 -5.18
N LYS A 99 -8.86 -23.28 -5.23
CA LYS A 99 -8.08 -24.09 -6.17
C LYS A 99 -7.87 -25.46 -5.52
N GLN A 100 -8.76 -26.41 -5.80
CA GLN A 100 -8.40 -27.81 -5.62
C GLN A 100 -7.23 -28.10 -6.58
N TYR A 101 -6.07 -28.43 -6.03
CA TYR A 101 -4.97 -29.04 -6.78
C TYR A 101 -5.34 -30.47 -7.12
#